data_AF-A0A5Q3LCW6-F1
#
_entry.id   AF-A0A5Q3LCW6-F1
#
_cell.length_a   1.000
_cell.length_b   1.000
_cell.length_c   1.000
_cell.angle_alpha   90.00
_cell.angle_beta   90.00
_cell.angle_gamma   90.00
#
_symmetry.space_group_name_H-M   'P 1'
#
loop_
_entity.id
_entity.type
_entity.pdbx_description
1 polymer ?
#
loop_
_entity_poly.entity_id
_entity_poly.type
_entity_poly.pdbx_seq_one_letter_code
_entity_poly.pdbx_strand_id
1 'polypeptide(L)'
;MLNALKYGAMISFVSLFLLGTPSTTDAQVVNGYSVKTVVYSSGNTLAGVFMQVDNAGNWVESNSDGRHTFRETGRDEWSVYLLKSDGARIQLDLHTKNITITGYGNRPEVLYKVMKSFK
;
A
#
# COMPACT_ATOMS: atom_id res chain seq x y z
N MET A 1 13.16 59.22 50.46
CA MET A 1 12.47 58.26 51.33
C MET A 1 11.25 57.74 50.58
N LEU A 2 11.25 56.47 50.18
CA LEU A 2 10.06 55.77 49.69
C LEU A 2 10.23 54.27 50.00
N ASN A 3 9.26 53.70 50.70
CA ASN A 3 9.18 52.30 51.11
C ASN A 3 8.74 51.41 49.94
N ALA A 4 9.32 50.21 49.81
CA ALA A 4 8.58 49.02 49.35
C ALA A 4 9.36 47.72 49.66
N LEU A 5 8.85 47.01 50.68
CA LEU A 5 8.55 45.58 50.75
C LEU A 5 9.54 44.54 50.18
N LYS A 6 9.98 43.68 51.10
CA LYS A 6 10.71 42.42 50.88
C LYS A 6 9.88 41.46 50.02
N TYR A 7 10.39 41.11 48.83
CA TYR A 7 9.82 40.02 48.03
C TYR A 7 10.37 38.68 48.50
N GLY A 8 9.48 37.89 49.10
CA GLY A 8 9.68 36.47 49.36
C GLY A 8 9.21 35.61 48.19
N ALA A 9 9.73 34.38 48.18
CA ALA A 9 9.32 33.21 47.40
C ALA A 9 9.60 33.22 45.89
N MET A 10 10.73 32.58 45.55
CA MET A 10 10.98 31.95 44.25
C MET A 10 9.85 30.95 43.92
N ILE A 11 9.12 31.18 42.83
CA ILE A 11 8.37 30.12 42.15
C ILE A 11 9.04 29.91 40.80
N SER A 12 9.84 28.85 40.76
CA SER A 12 10.38 28.28 39.53
C SER A 12 9.21 27.72 38.72
N PHE A 13 8.88 28.33 37.60
CA PHE A 13 8.09 27.66 36.57
C PHE A 13 9.03 26.73 35.82
N VAL A 14 9.11 25.48 36.27
CA VAL A 14 9.63 24.39 35.44
C VAL A 14 8.61 24.19 34.31
N SER A 15 8.83 24.88 33.20
CA SER A 15 8.16 24.59 31.95
C SER A 15 8.66 23.25 31.44
N LEU A 16 8.05 22.15 31.89
CA LEU A 16 8.17 20.88 31.19
C LEU A 16 6.99 20.76 30.24
N PHE A 17 7.12 21.40 29.08
CA PHE A 17 6.34 20.99 27.92
C PHE A 17 6.80 19.56 27.62
N LEU A 18 5.99 18.55 27.96
CA LEU A 18 6.08 17.28 27.27
C LEU A 18 5.78 17.59 25.80
N LEU A 19 6.83 17.76 25.00
CA LEU A 19 6.75 17.53 23.58
C LEU A 19 6.41 16.05 23.45
N GLY A 20 5.10 15.74 23.47
CA GLY A 20 4.62 14.55 22.82
C GLY A 20 5.12 14.67 21.39
N THR A 21 6.17 13.91 21.06
CA THR A 21 6.55 13.73 19.67
C THR A 21 5.28 13.31 18.96
N PRO A 22 4.86 13.99 17.88
CA PRO A 22 3.78 13.45 17.08
C PRO A 22 4.18 12.02 16.76
N SER A 23 3.42 11.05 17.24
CA SER A 23 3.51 9.69 16.72
C SER A 23 3.27 9.89 15.24
N THR A 24 4.33 9.81 14.44
CA THR A 24 4.20 9.79 13.00
C THR A 24 3.34 8.57 12.78
N THR A 25 2.05 8.77 12.50
CA THR A 25 1.19 7.71 12.03
C THR A 25 1.97 7.16 10.86
N ASP A 26 2.51 5.95 11.04
CA ASP A 26 3.23 5.21 10.02
C ASP A 26 2.48 5.47 8.72
N ALA A 27 3.15 6.08 7.73
CA ALA A 27 2.55 6.32 6.43
C ALA A 27 2.30 4.93 5.87
N GLN A 28 1.14 4.37 6.24
CA GLN A 28 1.04 2.95 6.53
C GLN A 28 1.46 2.20 5.28
N VAL A 29 2.60 1.52 5.33
CA VAL A 29 3.24 0.97 4.13
C VAL A 29 2.25 0.06 3.41
N VAL A 30 2.07 0.25 2.10
CA VAL A 30 1.21 -0.61 1.29
C VAL A 30 2.01 -1.86 0.94
N ASN A 31 1.49 -3.01 1.34
CA ASN A 31 2.13 -4.32 1.19
C ASN A 31 1.09 -5.36 0.75
N GLY A 32 1.50 -6.63 0.59
CA GLY A 32 0.61 -7.67 0.08
C GLY A 32 -0.65 -7.85 0.94
N TYR A 33 -0.55 -7.71 2.26
CA TYR A 33 -1.70 -7.78 3.19
C TYR A 33 -2.69 -6.63 3.06
N SER A 34 -2.23 -5.45 2.68
CA SER A 34 -3.04 -4.22 2.77
C SER A 34 -3.39 -3.60 1.43
N VAL A 35 -2.78 -4.04 0.34
CA VAL A 35 -3.05 -3.50 -1.00
C VAL A 35 -4.46 -3.87 -1.46
N LYS A 36 -5.12 -2.87 -2.05
CA LYS A 36 -6.39 -3.01 -2.78
C LYS A 36 -6.35 -2.46 -4.19
N THR A 37 -5.36 -1.63 -4.52
CA THR A 37 -5.20 -1.10 -5.87
C THR A 37 -3.74 -1.18 -6.30
N VAL A 38 -3.48 -1.65 -7.52
CA VAL A 38 -2.15 -1.72 -8.13
C VAL A 38 -2.20 -1.11 -9.53
N VAL A 39 -1.50 0.00 -9.73
CA VAL A 39 -1.33 0.66 -11.02
C VAL A 39 -0.04 0.18 -11.67
N TYR A 40 -0.08 -0.18 -12.95
CA TYR A 40 1.05 -0.78 -13.64
C TYR A 40 1.34 -0.19 -15.02
N SER A 41 2.57 -0.41 -15.50
CA SER A 41 3.03 -0.02 -16.82
C SER A 41 3.41 -1.22 -17.69
N SER A 42 3.28 -1.03 -19.01
CA SER A 42 3.97 -1.82 -20.03
C SER A 42 5.13 -0.99 -20.55
N GLY A 43 6.37 -1.42 -20.23
CA GLY A 43 7.54 -0.56 -20.36
C GLY A 43 7.41 0.72 -19.53
N ASN A 44 7.56 1.88 -20.18
CA ASN A 44 7.48 3.20 -19.54
C ASN A 44 6.08 3.85 -19.63
N THR A 45 5.10 3.15 -20.21
CA THR A 45 3.76 3.70 -20.45
C THR A 45 2.76 3.08 -19.48
N LEU A 46 1.94 3.92 -18.85
CA LEU A 46 0.82 3.49 -18.01
C LEU A 46 -0.09 2.56 -18.82
N ALA A 47 -0.36 1.36 -18.31
CA ALA A 47 -1.06 0.32 -19.05
C ALA A 47 -2.39 -0.11 -18.41
N GLY A 48 -2.49 -0.09 -17.09
CA GLY A 48 -3.74 -0.46 -16.43
C GLY A 48 -3.70 -0.44 -14.92
N VAL A 49 -4.78 -0.96 -14.33
CA VAL A 49 -4.99 -1.03 -12.88
C VAL A 49 -5.66 -2.34 -12.50
N PHE A 50 -5.16 -2.96 -11.42
CA PHE A 50 -5.88 -3.98 -10.65
C PHE A 50 -6.53 -3.33 -9.44
N MET A 51 -7.79 -3.65 -9.17
CA MET A 51 -8.55 -3.15 -8.03
C MET A 51 -9.35 -4.27 -7.36
N GLN A 52 -9.19 -4.41 -6.05
CA GLN A 52 -10.02 -5.26 -5.21
C GLN A 52 -11.38 -4.61 -5.07
N VAL A 53 -12.43 -5.29 -5.51
CA VAL A 53 -13.79 -4.72 -5.53
C VAL A 53 -14.58 -5.02 -4.26
N ASP A 54 -14.17 -6.03 -3.48
CA ASP A 54 -14.78 -6.38 -2.21
C ASP A 54 -13.82 -7.13 -1.27
N ASN A 55 -14.26 -7.31 -0.02
CA ASN A 55 -13.53 -8.07 0.99
C ASN A 55 -13.63 -9.60 0.79
N ALA A 56 -14.39 -10.08 -0.20
CA ALA A 56 -14.50 -11.51 -0.52
C ALA A 56 -13.37 -11.98 -1.46
N GLY A 57 -12.44 -11.09 -1.82
CA GLY A 57 -11.29 -11.41 -2.66
C GLY A 57 -11.60 -11.33 -4.15
N ASN A 58 -12.63 -10.59 -4.56
CA ASN A 58 -12.86 -10.33 -5.99
C ASN A 58 -11.98 -9.16 -6.45
N TRP A 59 -11.30 -9.35 -7.57
CA TRP A 59 -10.42 -8.36 -8.19
C TRP A 59 -10.83 -8.10 -9.63
N VAL A 60 -10.61 -6.88 -10.07
CA VAL A 60 -10.86 -6.42 -11.44
C VAL A 60 -9.59 -5.78 -11.98
N GLU A 61 -9.22 -6.18 -13.20
CA GLU A 61 -8.28 -5.43 -14.02
C GLU A 61 -9.03 -4.54 -14.99
N SER A 62 -8.55 -3.32 -15.20
CA SER A 62 -9.00 -2.43 -16.27
C SER A 62 -7.79 -1.90 -17.03
N ASN A 63 -7.74 -2.19 -18.32
CA ASN A 63 -6.65 -1.85 -19.24
C ASN A 63 -7.20 -1.57 -20.65
N SER A 64 -6.33 -1.45 -21.65
CA SER A 64 -6.73 -1.23 -23.05
C SER A 64 -7.60 -2.34 -23.65
N ASP A 65 -7.46 -3.56 -23.15
CA ASP A 65 -8.12 -4.76 -23.68
C ASP A 65 -9.50 -4.96 -23.04
N GLY A 66 -9.81 -4.16 -22.02
CA GLY A 66 -11.11 -4.07 -21.38
C GLY A 66 -11.04 -4.40 -19.90
N ARG A 67 -12.09 -5.07 -19.41
CA ARG A 67 -12.27 -5.41 -17.99
C ARG A 67 -12.12 -6.91 -17.81
N HIS A 68 -11.22 -7.33 -16.91
CA HIS A 68 -11.02 -8.73 -16.56
C HIS A 68 -11.30 -8.95 -15.08
N THR A 69 -11.81 -10.13 -14.72
CA THR A 69 -12.18 -10.47 -13.34
C THR A 69 -11.32 -11.64 -12.84
N PHE A 70 -10.97 -11.57 -11.57
CA PHE A 70 -10.13 -12.56 -10.91
C PHE A 70 -10.63 -12.82 -9.50
N ARG A 71 -10.33 -14.02 -9.02
CA ARG A 71 -10.51 -14.42 -7.63
C ARG A 71 -9.15 -14.47 -6.96
N GLU A 72 -9.02 -13.86 -5.81
CA GLU A 72 -7.86 -14.02 -4.97
C GLU A 72 -7.79 -15.44 -4.41
N THR A 73 -6.59 -16.00 -4.46
CA THR A 73 -6.29 -17.36 -3.94
C THR A 73 -5.37 -17.32 -2.73
N GLY A 74 -4.74 -16.18 -2.47
CA GLY A 74 -3.93 -15.93 -1.30
C GLY A 74 -3.19 -14.59 -1.40
N ARG A 75 -2.53 -14.23 -0.31
CA ARG A 75 -1.60 -13.11 -0.22
C ARG A 75 -0.58 -13.37 0.88
N ASP A 76 0.56 -12.70 0.78
CA ASP A 76 1.61 -12.69 1.80
C ASP A 76 2.07 -11.25 2.07
N GLU A 77 3.22 -11.06 2.71
CA GLU A 77 3.74 -9.74 3.01
C GLU A 77 4.00 -8.90 1.76
N TRP A 78 4.27 -9.52 0.61
CA TRP A 78 4.72 -8.84 -0.60
C TRP A 78 3.76 -8.96 -1.77
N SER A 79 3.02 -10.06 -1.85
CA SER A 79 2.29 -10.46 -3.03
C SER A 79 0.81 -10.70 -2.79
N VAL A 80 0.02 -10.49 -3.85
CA VAL A 80 -1.35 -11.00 -3.97
C VAL A 80 -1.40 -11.96 -5.15
N TYR A 81 -2.07 -13.11 -4.96
CA TYR A 81 -2.17 -14.16 -5.96
C TYR A 81 -3.61 -14.27 -6.48
N LEU A 82 -3.79 -14.09 -7.78
CA LEU A 82 -5.09 -14.04 -8.44
C LEU A 82 -5.25 -15.19 -9.43
N LEU A 83 -6.47 -15.69 -9.58
CA LEU A 83 -6.85 -16.73 -10.52
C LEU A 83 -8.00 -16.22 -11.41
N LYS A 84 -7.81 -16.31 -12.72
CA LYS A 84 -8.85 -16.06 -13.72
C LYS A 84 -9.61 -17.36 -14.01
N SER A 85 -10.85 -17.22 -14.49
CA SER A 85 -11.73 -18.37 -14.79
C SER A 85 -11.17 -19.33 -15.86
N ASP A 86 -10.30 -18.85 -16.74
CA ASP A 86 -9.62 -19.65 -17.77
C ASP A 86 -8.35 -20.37 -17.26
N GLY A 87 -8.06 -20.27 -15.95
CA GLY A 87 -6.93 -20.94 -15.31
C GLY A 87 -5.63 -20.13 -15.31
N ALA A 88 -5.61 -18.92 -15.90
CA ALA A 88 -4.46 -18.03 -15.80
C ALA A 88 -4.28 -17.54 -14.36
N ARG A 89 -3.03 -17.58 -13.88
CA ARG A 89 -2.64 -17.10 -12.54
C ARG A 89 -1.85 -15.81 -12.68
N ILE A 90 -2.16 -14.83 -11.84
CA ILE A 90 -1.44 -13.56 -11.76
C ILE A 90 -0.83 -13.43 -10.37
N GLN A 91 0.41 -13.00 -10.30
CA GLN A 91 1.06 -12.55 -9.07
C GLN A 91 1.26 -11.03 -9.16
N LEU A 92 0.71 -10.31 -8.20
CA LEU A 92 0.97 -8.88 -7.99
C LEU A 92 2.09 -8.75 -6.94
N ASP A 93 3.35 -8.70 -7.36
CA ASP A 93 4.50 -8.61 -6.45
C ASP A 93 4.91 -7.15 -6.21
N LEU A 94 4.58 -6.63 -5.03
CA LEU A 94 4.88 -5.26 -4.62
C LEU A 94 6.33 -5.06 -4.16
N HIS A 95 7.05 -6.14 -3.85
CA HIS A 95 8.45 -6.10 -3.42
C HIS A 95 9.37 -5.98 -4.63
N THR A 96 9.24 -6.88 -5.61
CA THR A 96 10.05 -6.84 -6.84
C THR A 96 9.48 -5.92 -7.93
N LYS A 97 8.28 -5.36 -7.70
CA LYS A 97 7.55 -4.47 -8.63
C LYS A 97 7.22 -5.15 -9.96
N ASN A 98 6.91 -6.43 -9.93
CA ASN A 98 6.56 -7.21 -11.11
C ASN A 98 5.12 -7.70 -11.02
N ILE A 99 4.43 -7.70 -12.16
CA ILE A 99 3.20 -8.46 -12.34
C ILE A 99 3.53 -9.62 -13.27
N THR A 100 3.35 -10.83 -12.75
CA THR A 100 3.72 -12.06 -13.44
C THR A 100 2.47 -12.84 -13.80
N ILE A 101 2.40 -13.36 -15.02
CA ILE A 101 1.35 -14.27 -15.47
C ILE A 101 1.90 -15.69 -15.58
N THR A 102 1.07 -16.67 -15.24
CA THR A 102 1.36 -18.09 -15.47
C THR A 102 0.11 -18.73 -16.08
N GLY A 103 0.21 -19.09 -17.36
CA GLY A 103 -0.81 -19.91 -18.03
C GLY A 103 -0.81 -21.35 -17.50
N TYR A 104 -1.88 -22.11 -17.77
CA TYR A 104 -1.97 -23.50 -17.35
C TYR A 104 -0.81 -24.34 -17.91
N GLY A 105 0.02 -24.90 -17.02
CA GLY A 105 1.19 -25.72 -17.39
C GLY A 105 2.42 -24.95 -17.88
N ASN A 106 2.40 -23.62 -17.86
CA ASN A 106 3.46 -22.77 -18.37
C ASN A 106 4.41 -22.28 -17.27
N ARG A 107 5.56 -21.72 -17.69
CA ARG A 107 6.48 -21.02 -16.79
C ARG A 107 5.93 -19.62 -16.48
N PRO A 108 6.24 -19.03 -15.31
CA PRO A 108 5.85 -17.65 -15.02
C PRO A 108 6.60 -16.64 -15.90
N GLU A 109 5.89 -15.64 -16.41
CA GLU A 109 6.42 -14.58 -17.26
C GLU A 109 6.05 -13.20 -16.70
N VAL A 110 7.03 -12.29 -16.62
CA VAL A 110 6.78 -10.91 -16.19
C VAL A 110 6.10 -10.16 -17.32
N LEU A 111 4.88 -9.68 -17.07
CA LEU A 111 4.05 -8.99 -18.06
C LEU A 111 4.12 -7.46 -17.87
N TYR A 112 4.05 -6.99 -16.63
CA TYR A 112 4.00 -5.55 -16.32
C TYR A 112 4.88 -5.18 -15.12
N LYS A 113 5.12 -3.88 -14.97
CA LYS A 113 5.80 -3.31 -13.80
C LYS A 113 4.81 -2.55 -12.91
N VAL A 114 4.90 -2.78 -11.60
CA VAL A 114 4.12 -2.04 -10.61
C VAL A 114 4.66 -0.62 -10.51
N MET A 115 3.79 0.38 -10.71
CA MET A 115 4.13 1.79 -10.55
C MET A 115 3.71 2.34 -9.20
N LYS A 116 2.45 2.10 -8.81
CA LYS A 116 1.85 2.62 -7.57
C LYS A 116 0.91 1.60 -6.96
N SER A 117 0.77 1.64 -5.64
CA SER A 117 -0.11 0.76 -4.89
C SER A 117 -0.83 1.53 -3.78
N PHE A 118 -2.10 1.20 -3.54
CA PHE A 118 -2.97 1.87 -2.56
C PHE A 118 -3.79 0.86 -1.76
N LYS A 119 -4.29 1.30 -0.59
CA LYS A 119 -5.23 0.57 0.29
C LYS A 119 -6.68 0.76 -0.11
#